data_AF-A0AAD5I926-F1
#
_entry.id   AF-A0AAD5I926-F1
#
_cell.length_a   1.000
_cell.length_b   1.000
_cell.length_c   1.000
_cell.angle_alpha   90.00
_cell.angle_beta   90.00
_cell.angle_gamma   90.00
#
_symmetry.space_group_name_H-M   'P 1'
#
loop_
_entity.id
_entity.type
_entity.pdbx_description
1 polymer ?
#
loop_
_entity_poly.entity_id
_entity_poly.type
_entity_poly.pdbx_seq_one_letter_code
_entity_poly.pdbx_strand_id
1 'polypeptide(L)'
;MKVELRPLLTELTFNNIMRMVSGKRYYCEDVTNDEEAKQFQEIIAEVFANTAVSNPVDFLPVLSWLDNGDLEKRVSKLGKRMDVFLQGLIEELRKNNNGSQSQNTMIDHLLSLQETQPEYYTDQIIKGLGIG
;
A
#
# COMPACT_ATOMS: atom_id res chain seq x y z
N MET A 1 5.73 -6.89 31.97
CA MET A 1 5.23 -6.33 30.71
C MET A 1 5.64 -7.27 29.59
N LYS A 2 4.69 -7.96 28.94
CA LYS A 2 5.00 -8.88 27.83
C LYS A 2 4.81 -8.07 26.55
N VAL A 3 5.91 -7.78 25.89
CA VAL A 3 5.91 -7.02 24.63
C VAL A 3 5.61 -8.02 23.51
N GLU A 4 4.54 -7.79 22.74
CA GLU A 4 4.26 -8.61 21.57
C GLU A 4 5.19 -8.19 20.43
N LEU A 5 6.20 -9.03 20.16
CA LEU A 5 7.24 -8.72 19.17
C LEU A 5 6.71 -8.69 17.73
N ARG A 6 5.69 -9.51 17.41
CA ARG A 6 5.17 -9.61 16.04
C ARG A 6 4.47 -8.31 15.60
N PRO A 7 3.49 -7.74 16.34
CA PRO A 7 2.88 -6.47 15.98
C PRO A 7 3.90 -5.34 15.83
N LEU A 8 4.83 -5.21 16.77
CA LEU A 8 5.85 -4.15 16.71
C LEU A 8 6.77 -4.27 15.48
N LEU A 9 7.20 -5.48 15.14
CA LEU A 9 8.01 -5.70 13.93
C LEU A 9 7.22 -5.39 12.65
N THR A 10 5.93 -5.74 12.61
CA THR A 10 5.02 -5.41 11.52
C THR A 10 4.91 -3.90 11.36
N GLU A 11 4.57 -3.17 12.42
CA GLU A 11 4.44 -1.71 12.43
C GLU A 11 5.74 -1.01 11.97
N LEU A 12 6.88 -1.43 12.51
CA LEU A 12 8.19 -0.88 12.12
C LEU A 12 8.50 -1.14 10.64
N THR A 13 8.16 -2.32 10.12
CA THR A 13 8.39 -2.68 8.72
C THR A 13 7.57 -1.79 7.79
N PHE A 14 6.26 -1.67 8.03
CA PHE A 14 5.39 -0.85 7.18
C PHE A 14 5.72 0.64 7.28
N ASN A 15 6.09 1.14 8.47
CA ASN A 15 6.58 2.50 8.61
C ASN A 15 7.84 2.77 7.78
N ASN A 16 8.80 1.83 7.76
CA ASN A 16 10.01 1.99 6.96
C ASN A 16 9.69 1.95 5.46
N ILE A 17 8.83 1.01 5.01
CA ILE A 17 8.38 0.94 3.62
C ILE A 17 7.72 2.26 3.21
N MET A 18 6.74 2.74 3.98
CA MET A 18 6.03 3.97 3.64
C MET A 18 6.93 5.20 3.68
N ARG A 19 7.92 5.24 4.57
CA ARG A 19 8.90 6.32 4.57
C ARG A 19 9.79 6.32 3.33
N MET A 20 10.11 5.16 2.76
CA MET A 20 10.85 5.07 1.50
C MET A 20 9.96 5.39 0.28
N VAL A 21 8.71 4.91 0.30
CA VAL A 21 7.78 5.03 -0.83
C VAL A 21 7.24 6.44 -0.98
N SER A 22 6.76 7.04 0.11
CA SER A 22 6.07 8.34 0.12
C SER A 22 6.62 9.35 1.13
N GLY A 23 7.62 8.98 1.94
CA GLY A 23 8.13 9.84 3.02
C GLY A 23 7.26 9.85 4.28
N LYS A 24 6.08 9.22 4.25
CA LYS A 24 5.09 9.21 5.34
C LYS A 24 5.32 8.06 6.34
N ARG A 25 4.72 8.19 7.51
CA ARG A 25 4.67 7.16 8.57
C ARG A 25 3.24 7.03 9.07
N TYR A 26 2.72 5.81 9.17
CA TYR A 26 1.32 5.57 9.55
C TYR A 26 1.15 4.83 10.88
N TYR A 27 2.24 4.37 11.50
CA TYR A 27 2.22 3.78 12.85
C TYR A 27 3.07 4.66 13.78
N CYS A 28 2.50 5.76 14.29
CA CYS A 28 3.14 6.65 15.27
C CYS A 28 2.07 7.25 16.21
N GLU A 29 2.44 7.61 17.43
CA GLU A 29 1.48 8.17 18.42
C GLU A 29 0.80 9.44 17.90
N ASP A 30 1.53 10.26 17.12
CA ASP A 30 1.06 11.52 16.54
C ASP A 30 0.09 11.37 15.35
N VAL A 31 -0.07 10.18 14.76
CA VAL A 31 -0.97 9.92 13.61
C VAL A 31 -2.27 9.21 13.99
N THR A 32 -2.56 9.08 15.29
CA THR A 32 -3.77 8.40 15.79
C THR A 32 -5.10 9.02 15.31
N ASN A 33 -5.10 10.30 14.89
CA ASN A 33 -6.24 11.00 14.32
C ASN A 33 -6.12 11.30 12.82
N ASP A 34 -5.14 10.72 12.13
CA ASP A 34 -5.00 10.86 10.69
C ASP A 34 -5.86 9.81 9.97
N GLU A 35 -6.86 10.27 9.22
CA GLU A 35 -7.77 9.40 8.46
C GLU A 35 -7.04 8.60 7.38
N GLU A 36 -5.98 9.15 6.78
CA GLU A 36 -5.15 8.44 5.81
C GLU A 36 -4.39 7.29 6.48
N ALA A 37 -3.85 7.53 7.69
CA ALA A 37 -3.17 6.50 8.47
C ALA A 37 -4.13 5.37 8.86
N LYS A 38 -5.35 5.70 9.30
CA LYS A 38 -6.39 4.70 9.60
C LYS A 38 -6.73 3.86 8.38
N GLN A 39 -6.95 4.51 7.23
CA GLN A 39 -7.24 3.81 5.98
C GLN A 39 -6.12 2.85 5.59
N PHE A 40 -4.86 3.28 5.71
CA PHE A 40 -3.71 2.41 5.43
C PHE A 40 -3.64 1.23 6.40
N GLN A 41 -3.78 1.46 7.70
CA GLN A 41 -3.75 0.42 8.72
C GLN A 41 -4.86 -0.64 8.50
N GLU A 42 -6.07 -0.21 8.14
CA GLU A 42 -7.17 -1.10 7.80
C GLU A 42 -6.88 -1.95 6.57
N ILE A 43 -6.31 -1.35 5.52
CA ILE A 43 -5.91 -2.07 4.30
C ILE A 43 -4.87 -3.15 4.64
N ILE A 44 -3.83 -2.81 5.40
CA ILE A 44 -2.78 -3.76 5.81
C ILE A 44 -3.36 -4.87 6.69
N ALA A 45 -4.22 -4.54 7.66
CA ALA A 45 -4.89 -5.54 8.49
C ALA A 45 -5.74 -6.51 7.66
N GLU A 46 -6.46 -6.00 6.66
CA GLU A 46 -7.26 -6.82 5.75
C GLU A 46 -6.37 -7.68 4.83
N VAL A 47 -5.23 -7.18 4.34
CA VAL A 47 -4.23 -7.99 3.60
C VAL A 47 -3.74 -9.15 4.45
N PHE A 48 -3.35 -8.92 5.72
CA PHE A 48 -2.93 -10.00 6.61
C PHE A 48 -4.05 -10.98 6.94
N ALA A 49 -5.27 -10.50 7.15
CA ALA A 49 -6.41 -11.37 7.40
C ALA A 49 -6.74 -12.26 6.18
N ASN A 50 -6.60 -11.75 4.96
CA ASN A 50 -6.82 -12.55 3.75
C ASN A 50 -5.65 -13.51 3.45
N THR A 51 -4.40 -13.16 3.78
CA THR A 51 -3.21 -14.00 3.56
C THR A 51 -2.97 -15.04 4.67
N ALA A 52 -3.37 -14.76 5.92
CA ALA A 52 -3.28 -15.71 7.03
C ALA A 52 -4.39 -16.79 6.97
N VAL A 53 -5.47 -16.50 6.25
CA VAL A 53 -6.53 -17.47 5.91
C VAL A 53 -6.11 -18.34 4.71
N SER A 54 -4.97 -18.06 4.07
CA SER A 54 -4.46 -18.87 2.97
C SER A 54 -4.05 -20.26 3.42
N ASN A 55 -5.03 -21.15 3.42
CA ASN A 55 -4.89 -22.59 3.53
C ASN A 55 -4.06 -23.06 2.31
N PRO A 56 -3.18 -24.09 2.41
CA PRO A 56 -2.39 -24.59 1.27
C PRO A 56 -3.24 -24.98 0.04
N VAL A 57 -4.54 -25.16 0.26
CA VAL A 57 -5.62 -25.32 -0.71
C VAL A 57 -5.74 -24.16 -1.73
N ASP A 58 -5.35 -22.94 -1.38
CA ASP A 58 -5.38 -21.78 -2.29
C ASP A 58 -4.35 -21.86 -3.43
N PHE A 59 -3.42 -22.83 -3.36
CA PHE A 59 -2.52 -23.19 -4.45
C PHE A 59 -3.11 -24.24 -5.42
N LEU A 60 -4.36 -24.67 -5.20
CA LEU A 60 -5.07 -25.61 -6.06
C LEU A 60 -6.25 -24.89 -6.75
N PRO A 61 -6.14 -24.55 -8.05
CA PRO A 61 -7.21 -23.90 -8.83
C PRO A 61 -8.56 -24.62 -8.78
N VAL A 62 -8.55 -25.91 -8.41
CA VAL A 62 -9.74 -26.77 -8.30
C VAL A 62 -10.50 -26.59 -6.98
N LEU A 63 -10.15 -25.67 -6.09
CA LEU A 63 -10.89 -25.42 -4.83
C LEU A 63 -11.57 -24.04 -4.80
N SER A 64 -11.28 -23.15 -5.75
CA SER A 64 -11.94 -21.85 -5.94
C SER A 64 -13.45 -21.95 -6.24
N TRP A 65 -13.90 -23.02 -6.91
CA TRP A 65 -15.32 -23.30 -7.16
C TRP A 65 -16.15 -23.58 -5.89
N LEU A 66 -15.51 -23.97 -4.77
CA LEU A 66 -16.21 -24.26 -3.50
C LEU A 66 -16.47 -23.01 -2.65
N ASP A 67 -15.73 -21.93 -2.88
CA ASP A 67 -15.84 -20.68 -2.10
C ASP A 67 -16.90 -19.70 -2.66
N ASN A 68 -17.67 -20.10 -3.67
CA ASN A 68 -18.74 -19.28 -4.28
C ASN A 68 -18.33 -17.85 -4.69
N GLY A 69 -17.02 -17.60 -4.87
CA GLY A 69 -16.43 -16.30 -5.20
C GLY A 69 -16.45 -15.27 -4.07
N ASP A 70 -16.62 -15.65 -2.80
CA ASP A 70 -16.60 -14.70 -1.67
C ASP A 70 -15.20 -14.10 -1.44
N LEU A 71 -14.16 -14.93 -1.47
CA LEU A 71 -12.76 -14.48 -1.36
C LEU A 71 -12.38 -13.60 -2.56
N GLU A 72 -12.79 -13.96 -3.78
CA GLU A 72 -12.54 -13.13 -4.97
C GLU A 72 -13.18 -11.74 -4.84
N LYS A 73 -14.43 -11.66 -4.36
CA LYS A 73 -15.10 -10.37 -4.12
C LYS A 73 -14.41 -9.55 -3.03
N ARG A 74 -13.97 -10.18 -1.95
CA ARG A 74 -13.23 -9.52 -0.85
C ARG A 74 -11.89 -8.97 -1.33
N VAL A 75 -11.10 -9.79 -2.02
CA VAL A 75 -9.81 -9.38 -2.60
C VAL A 75 -10.00 -8.28 -3.65
N SER A 76 -11.03 -8.37 -4.50
CA SER A 76 -11.35 -7.32 -5.47
C SER A 76 -11.71 -5.99 -4.79
N LYS A 77 -12.50 -6.02 -3.72
CA LYS A 77 -12.85 -4.83 -2.93
C LYS A 77 -11.62 -4.22 -2.25
N LEU A 78 -10.76 -5.05 -1.66
CA LEU A 78 -9.50 -4.64 -1.06
C LEU A 78 -8.57 -4.00 -2.10
N GLY A 79 -8.43 -4.61 -3.27
CA GLY A 79 -7.64 -4.07 -4.38
C GLY A 79 -8.12 -2.67 -4.82
N LYS A 80 -9.44 -2.46 -4.93
CA LYS A 80 -10.00 -1.13 -5.23
C LYS A 80 -9.69 -0.09 -4.15
N ARG A 81 -9.77 -0.46 -2.87
CA ARG A 81 -9.43 0.45 -1.76
C ARG A 81 -7.96 0.84 -1.79
N MET A 82 -7.07 -0.13 -2.06
CA MET A 82 -5.65 0.10 -2.23
C MET A 82 -5.36 1.01 -3.43
N ASP A 83 -6.01 0.78 -4.57
CA ASP A 83 -5.85 1.61 -5.76
C ASP A 83 -6.20 3.08 -5.51
N VAL A 84 -7.34 3.33 -4.85
CA VAL A 84 -7.77 4.68 -4.45
C VAL A 84 -6.78 5.34 -3.49
N PHE A 85 -6.32 4.59 -2.47
CA PHE A 85 -5.33 5.09 -1.52
C PHE A 85 -4.04 5.54 -2.22
N LEU A 86 -3.51 4.71 -3.12
CA LEU A 86 -2.28 5.02 -3.84
C LEU A 86 -2.43 6.16 -4.84
N GLN A 87 -3.57 6.22 -5.51
CA GLN A 87 -3.87 7.33 -6.40
C GLN A 87 -3.83 8.66 -5.62
N GLY A 88 -4.43 8.69 -4.43
CA GLY A 88 -4.36 9.85 -3.53
C GLY A 88 -2.92 10.24 -3.15
N LEU A 89 -2.08 9.26 -2.82
CA LEU A 89 -0.67 9.50 -2.53
C LEU A 89 0.12 10.08 -3.70
N ILE A 90 -0.10 9.53 -4.90
CA ILE A 90 0.55 10.02 -6.13
C ILE A 90 0.13 11.47 -6.40
N GLU A 91 -1.15 11.79 -6.26
CA GLU A 91 -1.67 13.13 -6.48
C GLU A 91 -1.13 14.15 -5.47
N GLU A 92 -1.04 13.77 -4.18
CA GLU A 92 -0.46 14.61 -3.15
C GLU A 92 1.02 14.91 -3.41
N LEU A 93 1.82 13.88 -3.69
CA LEU A 93 3.24 14.05 -3.96
C LEU A 93 3.49 14.84 -5.25
N ARG A 94 2.69 14.60 -6.28
CA ARG A 94 2.71 15.40 -7.52
C ARG A 94 2.42 16.88 -7.25
N LYS A 95 1.50 17.20 -6.34
CA LYS A 95 1.20 18.58 -5.94
C LYS A 95 2.34 19.21 -5.14
N ASN A 96 2.97 18.45 -4.26
CA ASN A 96 4.07 18.92 -3.40
C ASN A 96 5.37 19.15 -4.18
N ASN A 97 5.59 18.43 -5.29
CA ASN A 97 6.78 18.57 -6.14
C ASN A 97 6.84 19.87 -6.97
N ASN A 98 5.77 20.67 -7.01
CA ASN A 98 5.70 21.94 -7.75
C ASN A 98 6.56 23.09 -7.17
N GLY A 99 7.51 22.83 -6.26
CA GLY A 99 8.29 23.89 -5.60
C GLY A 99 9.62 23.52 -4.94
N SER A 100 9.99 22.24 -4.80
CA SER A 100 11.29 21.87 -4.23
C SER A 100 11.82 20.56 -4.78
N GLN A 101 13.05 20.59 -5.31
CA GLN A 101 13.82 19.46 -5.84
C GLN A 101 14.30 18.49 -4.74
N SER A 102 13.42 17.93 -3.90
CA SER A 102 13.83 16.81 -3.04
C SER A 102 13.21 15.52 -3.56
N GLN A 103 13.94 14.82 -4.43
CA GLN A 103 13.67 13.43 -4.82
C GLN A 103 13.99 12.48 -3.65
N ASN A 104 13.28 12.61 -2.53
CA ASN A 104 13.58 11.87 -1.31
C ASN A 104 12.76 10.58 -1.17
N THR A 105 11.81 10.34 -2.09
CA THR A 105 10.93 9.18 -2.05
C THR A 105 10.89 8.47 -3.41
N MET A 106 10.53 7.18 -3.38
CA MET A 106 10.39 6.39 -4.60
C MET A 106 9.34 6.98 -5.55
N ILE A 107 8.20 7.43 -5.03
CA ILE A 107 7.14 8.03 -5.86
C ILE A 107 7.63 9.35 -6.48
N ASP A 108 8.37 10.20 -5.75
CA ASP A 108 8.94 11.43 -6.33
C ASP A 108 9.87 11.12 -7.51
N HIS A 109 10.69 10.07 -7.38
CA HIS A 109 11.56 9.64 -8.47
C HIS A 109 10.77 9.14 -9.68
N LEU A 110 9.76 8.29 -9.45
CA LEU A 110 8.89 7.77 -10.51
C LEU A 110 8.07 8.88 -11.20
N LEU A 111 7.61 9.88 -10.45
CA LEU A 111 6.94 11.07 -11.00
C LEU A 111 7.89 11.90 -11.86
N SER A 112 9.14 12.08 -11.45
CA SER A 112 10.13 12.78 -12.30
C SER A 112 10.42 12.03 -13.61
N LEU A 113 10.38 10.69 -13.59
CA LEU A 113 10.50 9.88 -14.79
C LEU A 113 9.25 10.00 -15.68
N GLN A 114 8.05 10.13 -15.09
CA GLN A 114 6.82 10.39 -15.82
C GLN A 114 6.84 11.71 -16.60
N GLU A 115 7.52 12.76 -16.11
CA GLU A 115 7.67 14.02 -16.85
C GLU A 115 8.48 13.85 -18.14
N THR A 116 9.48 12.95 -18.13
CA THR A 116 10.39 12.72 -19.26
C THR A 116 9.96 11.58 -20.18
N GLN A 117 9.24 10.59 -19.64
CA GLN A 117 8.85 9.34 -20.29
C GLN A 117 7.40 8.95 -19.92
N PRO A 118 6.41 9.81 -20.23
CA PRO A 118 5.02 9.65 -19.76
C PRO A 118 4.33 8.39 -20.27
N GLU A 119 4.71 7.87 -21.43
CA GLU A 119 4.17 6.63 -21.99
C GLU A 119 4.62 5.38 -21.22
N TYR A 120 5.79 5.44 -20.58
CA TYR A 120 6.36 4.32 -19.82
C TYR A 120 6.00 4.36 -18.33
N TYR A 121 5.96 5.56 -17.74
CA TYR A 121 5.66 5.75 -16.32
C TYR A 121 4.24 6.27 -16.11
N THR A 122 3.26 5.52 -16.61
CA THR A 122 1.85 5.81 -16.33
C THR A 122 1.54 5.61 -14.84
N ASP A 123 0.48 6.25 -14.32
CA ASP A 123 0.06 6.07 -12.92
C ASP A 123 -0.14 4.59 -12.54
N GLN A 124 -0.59 3.75 -13.48
CA GLN A 124 -0.70 2.30 -13.25
C GLN A 124 0.66 1.64 -13.01
N ILE A 125 1.67 2.00 -13.80
CA ILE A 125 3.04 1.48 -13.64
C ILE A 125 3.66 2.00 -12.34
N ILE A 126 3.46 3.28 -12.01
CA ILE A 126 3.95 3.87 -10.76
C ILE A 126 3.35 3.16 -9.55
N LYS A 127 2.02 2.91 -9.55
CA LYS A 127 1.35 2.14 -8.49
C LYS A 127 1.89 0.71 -8.39
N GLY A 128 2.13 0.06 -9.53
CA GLY A 128 2.71 -1.28 -9.56
C GLY A 128 4.13 -1.35 -9.00
N LEU A 129 4.99 -0.36 -9.32
CA LEU A 129 6.39 -0.34 -8.87
C LEU A 129 6.58 0.18 -7.44
N GLY A 130 5.66 1.03 -6.94
CA GLY A 130 5.76 1.59 -5.59
C GLY A 130 5.40 0.60 -4.47
N ILE A 131 4.75 -0.52 -4.79
CA ILE A 131 4.33 -1.57 -3.83
C ILE A 131 4.76 -2.99 -4.24
N GLY A 132 5.05 -3.21 -5.53
CA GLY A 132 5.48 -4.50 -6.05
C GLY A 132 6.82 -5.00 -5.50
#